data_AF-A0A4Q7Y4T3-F1
#
_entry.id   AF-A0A4Q7Y4T3-F1
#
_cell.length_a   1.000
_cell.length_b   1.000
_cell.length_c   1.000
_cell.angle_alpha   90.00
_cell.angle_beta   90.00
_cell.angle_gamma   90.00
#
_symmetry.space_group_name_H-M   'P 1'
#
loop_
_entity.id
_entity.type
_entity.pdbx_description
1 polymer ?
#
loop_
_entity_poly.entity_id
_entity_poly.type
_entity_poly.pdbx_seq_one_letter_code
_entity_poly.pdbx_strand_id
1 'polypeptide(L)'
;MRTGTTARGIAVTGAALLALTACGGGDSGGDTGDTGGDSGEKQVNVYGTDGNMGNALGESFSEEGALAGMKGTTPLTDLGDDFTDRLLEIDPNLQDFNYAGETYDAVMVAAIASQLAGSTDPAVFAPYINGVTFGGDTCTDFAACKEIIDGGGNPDFDGVSGPLAFAEAGEPSVASFGILQFGPDNAISDDTTFELAGDEANAASDEGPAPAAPGATAADPLVVGTLLPQTGDLAFLGPPEIAGAELAVQEINAAGGVLGQQVQLIQRDSGDTSTDIATQSVDALLQQNVDVIVGAASSAVTRTVIDKITGAGVVQISPANTSDEFTTYNDNGLYFRTAPPDTLQSRALSDLIIEDGANTVGILARNDSYGTGLAEGTVDNLVSSGLAEDSIELVVYDPTAANFDAEVQRMVDLNPDAIVVIGFEESARIIEGLNSQGIGPQR
;
A
#
# COMPACT_ATOMS: atom_id res chain seq x y z
N MET A 1 7.26 32.56 -3.65
CA MET A 1 8.42 31.99 -4.36
C MET A 1 9.54 31.81 -3.35
N ARG A 2 9.54 30.64 -2.71
CA ARG A 2 10.63 30.19 -1.84
C ARG A 2 11.76 29.66 -2.73
N THR A 3 12.99 29.74 -2.25
CA THR A 3 14.19 29.43 -3.03
C THR A 3 14.65 27.99 -2.79
N GLY A 4 14.47 27.14 -3.81
CA GLY A 4 15.40 26.09 -4.26
C GLY A 4 15.83 25.01 -3.27
N THR A 5 15.23 23.84 -3.46
CA THR A 5 15.44 22.51 -2.84
C THR A 5 16.88 22.00 -2.91
N THR A 6 17.38 21.41 -1.82
CA THR A 6 18.43 20.37 -1.86
C THR A 6 17.74 19.01 -1.80
N ALA A 7 17.76 18.25 -2.90
CA ALA A 7 17.30 16.86 -2.93
C ALA A 7 18.11 16.03 -1.91
N ARG A 8 17.43 15.09 -1.23
CA ARG A 8 18.05 14.15 -0.30
C ARG A 8 19.11 13.34 -1.05
N GLY A 9 20.31 13.24 -0.49
CA GLY A 9 21.40 12.48 -1.09
C GLY A 9 21.16 10.97 -0.93
N ILE A 10 20.56 10.32 -1.93
CA ILE A 10 20.39 8.87 -1.94
C ILE A 10 21.78 8.21 -2.09
N ALA A 11 22.18 7.45 -1.08
CA ALA A 11 23.33 6.55 -1.18
C ALA A 11 22.92 5.30 -1.96
N VAL A 12 22.98 5.37 -3.29
CA VAL A 12 22.78 4.20 -4.16
C VAL A 12 24.03 3.32 -4.12
N THR A 13 23.98 2.20 -3.39
CA THR A 13 24.95 1.10 -3.56
C THR A 13 24.62 0.35 -4.85
N GLY A 14 25.14 0.84 -5.98
CA GLY A 14 25.01 0.18 -7.28
C GLY A 14 25.76 -1.16 -7.32
N ALA A 15 25.03 -2.26 -7.53
CA ALA A 15 25.61 -3.54 -7.90
C ALA A 15 26.14 -3.48 -9.35
N ALA A 16 27.38 -3.91 -9.54
CA ALA A 16 28.15 -3.74 -10.76
C ALA A 16 27.73 -4.73 -11.87
N LEU A 17 27.56 -4.18 -13.08
CA LEU A 17 27.58 -4.87 -14.37
C LEU A 17 28.71 -5.92 -14.46
N LEU A 18 28.36 -7.16 -14.80
CA LEU A 18 29.33 -8.16 -15.28
C LEU A 18 29.16 -8.41 -16.78
N ALA A 19 30.25 -8.12 -17.48
CA ALA A 19 30.36 -8.11 -18.93
C ALA A 19 30.30 -9.50 -19.56
N LEU A 20 29.58 -9.57 -20.68
CA LEU A 20 29.64 -10.65 -21.67
C LEU A 20 31.08 -10.88 -22.16
N THR A 21 31.63 -12.07 -21.91
CA THR A 21 32.76 -12.60 -22.70
C THR A 21 32.30 -13.74 -23.58
N ALA A 22 32.07 -13.40 -24.84
CA ALA A 22 32.03 -14.36 -25.94
C ALA A 22 33.47 -14.77 -26.30
N CYS A 23 33.75 -16.08 -26.32
CA CYS A 23 34.83 -16.67 -27.12
C CYS A 23 34.42 -18.07 -27.56
N GLY A 24 34.22 -18.24 -28.86
CA GLY A 24 33.98 -19.52 -29.51
C GLY A 24 35.26 -20.31 -29.75
N GLY A 25 35.11 -21.63 -29.95
CA GLY A 25 36.14 -22.53 -30.46
C GLY A 25 35.74 -23.99 -30.25
N GLY A 26 35.24 -24.65 -31.30
CA GLY A 26 34.76 -26.03 -31.25
C GLY A 26 35.85 -27.09 -31.45
N ASP A 27 35.53 -28.35 -31.12
CA ASP A 27 35.35 -29.46 -32.08
C ASP A 27 35.16 -30.82 -31.35
N SER A 28 34.37 -31.68 -32.01
CA SER A 28 34.33 -33.15 -32.05
C SER A 28 34.14 -34.03 -30.79
N GLY A 29 32.91 -34.57 -30.67
CA GLY A 29 32.67 -36.01 -30.87
C GLY A 29 32.55 -36.92 -29.64
N GLY A 30 31.35 -37.45 -29.39
CA GLY A 30 31.13 -38.55 -28.46
C GLY A 30 29.68 -38.78 -28.09
N ASP A 31 28.94 -39.42 -29.00
CA ASP A 31 27.59 -39.98 -28.78
C ASP A 31 27.62 -41.08 -27.72
N THR A 32 26.88 -40.88 -26.62
CA THR A 32 26.18 -41.96 -25.91
C THR A 32 24.83 -41.41 -25.46
N GLY A 33 23.80 -41.74 -26.21
CA GLY A 33 22.41 -41.47 -25.86
C GLY A 33 22.05 -41.96 -24.46
N ASP A 34 21.64 -41.01 -23.63
CA ASP A 34 20.78 -41.25 -22.48
C ASP A 34 19.45 -40.57 -22.78
N THR A 35 18.50 -41.36 -23.29
CA THR A 35 17.11 -40.94 -23.41
C THR A 35 16.44 -41.13 -22.06
N GLY A 36 16.82 -40.30 -21.10
CA GLY A 36 16.01 -40.02 -19.92
C GLY A 36 14.96 -39.01 -20.33
N GLY A 37 13.72 -39.47 -20.52
CA GLY A 37 12.59 -38.56 -20.67
C GLY A 37 12.38 -37.81 -19.36
N ASP A 38 12.89 -36.59 -19.29
CA ASP A 38 12.43 -35.61 -18.32
C ASP A 38 11.01 -35.26 -18.72
N SER A 39 10.03 -35.85 -18.03
CA SER A 39 8.65 -35.38 -18.08
C SER A 39 8.52 -34.11 -17.23
N GLY A 40 9.45 -33.16 -17.42
CA GLY A 40 9.59 -31.97 -16.61
C GLY A 40 8.30 -31.17 -16.70
N GLU A 41 7.45 -31.32 -15.70
CA GLU A 41 6.24 -30.53 -15.58
C GLU A 41 6.67 -29.07 -15.49
N LYS A 42 6.18 -28.25 -16.41
CA LYS A 42 6.45 -26.83 -16.47
C LYS A 42 6.11 -26.21 -15.11
N GLN A 43 7.10 -25.65 -14.42
CA GLN A 43 6.91 -24.95 -13.15
C GLN A 43 6.13 -23.65 -13.41
N VAL A 44 5.03 -23.47 -12.69
CA VAL A 44 4.21 -22.25 -12.74
C VAL A 44 4.47 -21.48 -11.46
N ASN A 45 5.01 -20.27 -11.58
CA ASN A 45 5.16 -19.39 -10.43
C ASN A 45 3.83 -18.71 -10.12
N VAL A 46 3.48 -18.59 -8.84
CA VAL A 46 2.26 -17.90 -8.41
C VAL A 46 2.65 -16.66 -7.63
N TYR A 47 2.01 -15.54 -7.98
CA TYR A 47 2.23 -14.24 -7.39
C TYR A 47 0.96 -13.68 -6.76
N GLY A 48 1.08 -13.07 -5.59
CA GLY A 48 0.02 -12.33 -4.92
C GLY A 48 0.30 -10.83 -4.81
N THR A 49 -0.64 -10.12 -4.18
CA THR A 49 -0.58 -8.69 -3.90
C THR A 49 -0.92 -8.41 -2.44
N ASP A 50 -0.86 -7.16 -2.00
CA ASP A 50 -1.18 -6.70 -0.64
C ASP A 50 -2.53 -7.24 -0.10
N GLY A 51 -3.50 -7.47 -0.99
CA GLY A 51 -4.78 -8.07 -0.61
C GLY A 51 -4.71 -9.52 -0.12
N ASN A 52 -3.65 -10.28 -0.45
CA ASN A 52 -3.53 -11.69 -0.10
C ASN A 52 -2.12 -12.14 0.33
N MET A 53 -1.15 -11.25 0.38
CA MET A 53 0.20 -11.53 0.88
C MET A 53 0.32 -11.28 2.39
N GLY A 54 -0.38 -12.08 3.19
CA GLY A 54 -0.31 -12.06 4.65
C GLY A 54 -0.55 -13.43 5.28
N ASN A 55 -0.17 -13.60 6.55
CA ASN A 55 -0.27 -14.89 7.24
C ASN A 55 -1.71 -15.44 7.33
N ALA A 56 -2.72 -14.55 7.31
CA ALA A 56 -4.12 -14.95 7.24
C ALA A 56 -4.48 -15.82 6.01
N LEU A 57 -3.81 -15.58 4.86
CA LEU A 57 -3.97 -16.47 3.70
C LEU A 57 -3.41 -17.86 4.04
N GLY A 58 -2.23 -17.92 4.64
CA GLY A 58 -1.58 -19.16 5.08
C GLY A 58 -2.44 -20.01 6.03
N GLU A 59 -3.08 -19.34 7.00
CA GLU A 59 -3.99 -19.98 7.97
C GLU A 59 -5.22 -20.62 7.34
N SER A 60 -5.57 -20.22 6.11
CA SER A 60 -6.69 -20.81 5.37
C SER A 60 -6.36 -22.20 4.82
N PHE A 61 -5.08 -22.62 4.80
CA PHE A 61 -4.65 -23.90 4.26
C PHE A 61 -4.29 -24.90 5.37
N SER A 62 -4.94 -26.07 5.33
CA SER A 62 -4.63 -27.17 6.27
C SER A 62 -3.45 -28.05 5.85
N GLU A 63 -3.05 -27.98 4.57
CA GLU A 63 -1.95 -28.76 4.03
C GLU A 63 -0.66 -27.94 4.03
N GLU A 64 0.37 -28.42 4.73
CA GLU A 64 1.70 -27.80 4.72
C GLU A 64 2.24 -27.71 3.29
N GLY A 65 2.84 -26.57 2.96
CA GLY A 65 3.43 -26.30 1.65
C GLY A 65 2.42 -25.97 0.54
N ALA A 66 1.14 -25.82 0.87
CA ALA A 66 0.12 -25.38 -0.09
C ALA A 66 0.43 -24.04 -0.79
N LEU A 67 1.18 -23.17 -0.10
CA LEU A 67 1.63 -21.87 -0.60
C LEU A 67 3.14 -21.80 -0.86
N ALA A 68 3.90 -22.87 -0.60
CA ALA A 68 5.35 -22.82 -0.62
C ALA A 68 5.89 -22.29 -1.95
N GLY A 69 6.70 -21.22 -1.88
CA GLY A 69 7.28 -20.59 -3.07
C GLY A 69 6.38 -19.59 -3.78
N MET A 70 5.12 -19.42 -3.36
CA MET A 70 4.30 -18.26 -3.78
C MET A 70 4.98 -16.98 -3.30
N LYS A 71 5.17 -16.04 -4.22
CA LYS A 71 5.73 -14.71 -3.93
C LYS A 71 4.66 -13.64 -4.06
N GLY A 72 4.96 -12.40 -3.72
CA GLY A 72 4.08 -11.28 -4.04
C GLY A 72 4.61 -9.96 -3.51
N THR A 73 3.90 -8.88 -3.84
CA THR A 73 4.30 -7.53 -3.45
C THR A 73 3.28 -6.90 -2.52
N THR A 74 3.75 -6.14 -1.54
CA THR A 74 2.91 -5.39 -0.60
C THR A 74 3.56 -4.06 -0.28
N PRO A 75 2.82 -2.93 -0.22
CA PRO A 75 3.34 -1.71 0.38
C PRO A 75 3.89 -2.03 1.77
N LEU A 76 5.21 -1.97 1.91
CA LEU A 76 5.86 -2.37 3.15
C LEU A 76 7.20 -1.67 3.26
N THR A 77 7.39 -1.05 4.41
CA THR A 77 8.69 -0.58 4.89
C THR A 77 9.20 -1.52 5.96
N ASP A 78 10.52 -1.56 6.12
CA ASP A 78 11.13 -2.24 7.25
C ASP A 78 10.76 -1.48 8.54
N LEU A 79 9.65 -1.87 9.15
CA LEU A 79 9.19 -1.31 10.41
C LEU A 79 10.16 -1.77 11.50
N GLY A 80 11.06 -0.86 11.92
CA GLY A 80 12.03 -1.18 12.97
C GLY A 80 11.35 -1.58 14.29
N ASP A 81 12.01 -2.46 15.04
CA ASP A 81 11.53 -3.02 16.32
C ASP A 81 10.95 -1.96 17.29
N ASP A 82 11.48 -0.73 17.28
CA ASP A 82 10.97 0.36 18.13
C ASP A 82 9.49 0.70 17.84
N PHE A 83 9.11 0.76 16.56
CA PHE A 83 7.75 1.12 16.17
C PHE A 83 6.77 -0.03 16.46
N THR A 84 7.15 -1.26 16.14
CA THR A 84 6.32 -2.44 16.40
C THR A 84 6.16 -2.70 17.90
N ASP A 85 7.19 -2.49 18.71
CA ASP A 85 7.10 -2.54 20.18
C ASP A 85 6.11 -1.49 20.71
N ARG A 86 6.14 -0.25 20.19
CA ARG A 86 5.19 0.81 20.56
C ARG A 86 3.75 0.47 20.16
N LEU A 87 3.54 -0.18 19.02
CA LEU A 87 2.21 -0.69 18.64
C LEU A 87 1.74 -1.80 19.59
N LEU A 88 2.63 -2.69 20.02
CA LEU A 88 2.31 -3.74 20.99
C LEU A 88 2.02 -3.20 22.40
N GLU A 89 2.49 -2.00 22.74
CA GLU A 89 2.05 -1.29 23.95
C GLU A 89 0.59 -0.81 23.85
N ILE A 90 0.11 -0.50 22.63
CA ILE A 90 -1.29 -0.15 22.36
C ILE A 90 -2.16 -1.40 22.36
N ASP A 91 -1.81 -2.40 21.55
CA ASP A 91 -2.49 -3.70 21.50
C ASP A 91 -1.48 -4.86 21.52
N PRO A 92 -1.33 -5.58 22.65
CA PRO A 92 -0.39 -6.69 22.77
C PRO A 92 -0.84 -7.95 22.02
N ASN A 93 -1.98 -7.94 21.34
CA ASN A 93 -2.50 -9.07 20.56
C ASN A 93 -2.27 -8.92 19.05
N LEU A 94 -1.60 -7.85 18.60
CA LEU A 94 -1.24 -7.70 17.20
C LEU A 94 -0.38 -8.88 16.74
N GLN A 95 -0.75 -9.44 15.60
CA GLN A 95 -0.03 -10.55 14.95
C GLN A 95 0.71 -10.06 13.71
N ASP A 96 0.08 -9.15 12.96
CA ASP A 96 0.65 -8.47 11.80
C ASP A 96 0.53 -6.95 12.00
N PHE A 97 1.34 -6.18 11.26
CA PHE A 97 1.43 -4.72 11.37
C PHE A 97 1.02 -3.98 10.08
N ASN A 98 0.29 -4.67 9.20
CA ASN A 98 -0.11 -4.18 7.88
C ASN A 98 -0.84 -2.82 7.99
N TYR A 99 -0.38 -1.83 7.21
CA TYR A 99 -0.91 -0.47 7.17
C TYR A 99 -0.93 0.30 8.50
N ALA A 100 -0.29 -0.21 9.57
CA ALA A 100 -0.18 0.51 10.84
C ALA A 100 0.70 1.76 10.70
N GLY A 101 1.80 1.66 9.96
CA GLY A 101 2.70 2.77 9.69
C GLY A 101 2.04 3.88 8.88
N GLU A 102 1.37 3.49 7.79
CA GLU A 102 0.64 4.39 6.90
C GLU A 102 -0.52 5.06 7.64
N THR A 103 -1.19 4.36 8.56
CA THR A 103 -2.25 4.94 9.40
C THR A 103 -1.70 5.92 10.42
N TYR A 104 -0.58 5.59 11.07
CA TYR A 104 0.13 6.50 11.96
C TYR A 104 0.54 7.77 11.22
N ASP A 105 1.14 7.62 10.04
CA ASP A 105 1.61 8.74 9.22
C ASP A 105 0.46 9.59 8.68
N ALA A 106 -0.70 9.00 8.36
CA ALA A 106 -1.88 9.75 7.95
C ALA A 106 -2.36 10.71 9.04
N VAL A 107 -2.36 10.26 10.31
CA VAL A 107 -2.69 11.12 11.46
C VAL A 107 -1.61 12.19 11.67
N MET A 108 -0.33 11.82 11.56
CA MET A 108 0.79 12.76 11.72
C MET A 108 0.76 13.87 10.68
N VAL A 109 0.60 13.53 9.40
CA VAL A 109 0.54 14.51 8.29
C VAL A 109 -0.60 15.51 8.50
N ALA A 110 -1.80 15.04 8.86
CA ALA A 110 -2.93 15.93 9.15
C ALA A 110 -2.63 16.88 10.32
N ALA A 111 -2.04 16.36 11.40
CA ALA A 111 -1.68 17.15 12.57
C ALA A 111 -0.58 18.18 12.29
N ILE A 112 0.46 17.80 11.55
CA ILE A 112 1.58 18.68 11.16
C ILE A 112 1.08 19.77 10.22
N ALA A 113 0.26 19.43 9.22
CA ALA A 113 -0.36 20.40 8.32
C ALA A 113 -1.24 21.40 9.09
N SER A 114 -2.05 20.93 10.04
CA SER A 114 -2.87 21.79 10.91
C SER A 114 -2.03 22.73 11.78
N GLN A 115 -0.94 22.21 12.36
CA GLN A 115 0.02 22.98 13.15
C GLN A 115 0.71 24.06 12.31
N LEU A 116 1.14 23.72 11.09
CA LEU A 116 1.79 24.64 10.15
C LEU A 116 0.81 25.72 9.64
N ALA A 117 -0.43 25.34 9.38
CA ALA A 117 -1.49 26.21 8.92
C ALA A 117 -2.03 27.14 10.02
N GLY A 118 -1.78 26.83 11.30
CA GLY A 118 -2.33 27.58 12.43
C GLY A 118 -3.85 27.39 12.58
N SER A 119 -4.42 26.33 12.00
CA SER A 119 -5.87 26.10 11.92
C SER A 119 -6.18 24.60 11.85
N THR A 120 -7.29 24.18 12.46
CA THR A 120 -7.89 22.85 12.28
C THR A 120 -9.01 22.85 11.23
N ASP A 121 -9.36 24.00 10.64
CA ASP A 121 -10.29 24.08 9.52
C ASP A 121 -9.70 23.35 8.30
N PRO A 122 -10.35 22.29 7.77
CA PRO A 122 -9.82 21.51 6.65
C PRO A 122 -9.59 22.33 5.38
N ALA A 123 -10.42 23.34 5.12
CA ALA A 123 -10.22 24.23 3.98
C ALA A 123 -8.95 25.10 4.10
N VAL A 124 -8.39 25.21 5.32
CA VAL A 124 -7.17 25.97 5.60
C VAL A 124 -5.95 25.08 5.64
N PHE A 125 -6.01 23.89 6.26
CA PHE A 125 -4.83 23.04 6.39
C PHE A 125 -4.59 22.09 5.21
N ALA A 126 -5.62 21.71 4.44
CA ALA A 126 -5.45 20.79 3.31
C ALA A 126 -4.38 21.25 2.28
N PRO A 127 -4.29 22.54 1.91
CA PRO A 127 -3.23 23.02 1.01
C PRO A 127 -1.79 22.86 1.52
N TYR A 128 -1.60 22.54 2.80
CA TYR A 128 -0.29 22.30 3.39
C TYR A 128 0.10 20.81 3.40
N ILE A 129 -0.85 19.89 3.19
CA ILE A 129 -0.63 18.44 3.38
C ILE A 129 0.52 17.92 2.50
N ASN A 130 0.56 18.27 1.21
CA ASN A 130 1.66 17.82 0.36
C ASN A 130 3.00 18.42 0.86
N GLY A 131 3.01 19.73 1.12
CA GLY A 131 4.21 20.49 1.47
C GLY A 131 4.86 20.15 2.82
N VAL A 132 4.20 19.37 3.68
CA VAL A 132 4.80 18.86 4.92
C VAL A 132 5.55 17.54 4.72
N THR A 133 5.59 16.99 3.51
CA THR A 133 6.23 15.69 3.19
C THR A 133 7.42 15.81 2.23
N PHE A 134 7.86 17.03 1.90
CA PHE A 134 9.04 17.27 1.06
C PHE A 134 9.62 18.68 1.24
N GLY A 135 10.87 18.86 0.81
CA GLY A 135 11.49 20.16 0.53
C GLY A 135 11.89 21.03 1.73
N GLY A 136 11.36 20.72 2.91
CA GLY A 136 11.68 21.37 4.19
C GLY A 136 12.87 20.76 4.95
N ASP A 137 12.95 21.10 6.24
CA ASP A 137 13.87 20.49 7.19
C ASP A 137 13.29 19.15 7.68
N THR A 138 14.07 18.07 7.61
CA THR A 138 13.60 16.73 7.95
C THR A 138 13.21 16.58 9.43
N CYS A 139 12.07 15.94 9.68
CA CYS A 139 11.62 15.52 11.01
C CYS A 139 10.92 14.15 10.90
N THR A 140 10.99 13.34 11.96
CA THR A 140 10.46 11.96 11.98
C THR A 140 9.35 11.74 13.01
N ASP A 141 9.02 12.78 13.78
CA ASP A 141 7.94 12.75 14.77
C ASP A 141 7.31 14.14 14.90
N PHE A 142 6.12 14.19 15.52
CA PHE A 142 5.37 15.43 15.68
C PHE A 142 6.13 16.50 16.48
N ALA A 143 6.89 16.11 17.51
CA ALA A 143 7.60 17.06 18.35
C ALA A 143 8.71 17.76 17.57
N ALA A 144 9.50 17.01 16.81
CA ALA A 144 10.54 17.52 15.93
C ALA A 144 9.96 18.41 14.82
N CYS A 145 8.88 17.99 14.16
CA CYS A 145 8.22 18.82 13.16
C CYS A 145 7.64 20.10 13.76
N LYS A 146 7.06 20.01 14.97
CA LYS A 146 6.56 21.16 15.70
C LYS A 146 7.67 22.16 16.07
N GLU A 147 8.86 21.69 16.46
CA GLU A 147 10.01 22.58 16.72
C GLU A 147 10.41 23.38 15.47
N ILE A 148 10.43 22.74 14.30
CA ILE A 148 10.68 23.40 13.01
C ILE A 148 9.63 24.47 12.75
N ILE A 149 8.35 24.12 12.88
CA ILE A 149 7.22 25.03 12.64
C ILE A 149 7.25 26.22 13.60
N ASP A 150 7.45 25.99 14.90
CA ASP A 150 7.50 27.04 15.92
C ASP A 150 8.72 27.96 15.72
N GLY A 151 9.79 27.46 15.09
CA GLY A 151 10.94 28.22 14.61
C GLY A 151 10.68 29.04 13.32
N GLY A 152 9.51 28.87 12.69
CA GLY A 152 9.13 29.50 11.43
C GLY A 152 9.65 28.78 10.18
N GLY A 153 10.11 27.54 10.33
CA GLY A 153 10.58 26.67 9.24
C GLY A 153 9.47 25.92 8.53
N ASN A 154 9.85 25.13 7.52
CA ASN A 154 8.98 24.20 6.81
C ASN A 154 9.40 22.78 7.20
N PRO A 155 8.52 21.93 7.75
CA PRO A 155 8.85 20.54 8.03
C PRO A 155 8.86 19.71 6.74
N ASP A 156 9.72 18.69 6.71
CA ASP A 156 9.73 17.60 5.76
C ASP A 156 9.59 16.29 6.56
N PHE A 157 8.36 15.89 6.80
CA PHE A 157 8.02 14.72 7.61
C PHE A 157 8.39 13.43 6.86
N ASP A 158 9.36 12.72 7.41
CA ASP A 158 9.81 11.40 6.98
C ASP A 158 9.24 10.38 7.96
N GLY A 159 8.10 9.82 7.57
CA GLY A 159 7.28 8.99 8.44
C GLY A 159 7.80 7.56 8.56
N VAL A 160 7.11 6.76 9.36
CA VAL A 160 7.46 5.35 9.55
C VAL A 160 7.19 4.50 8.31
N SER A 161 6.23 4.89 7.47
CA SER A 161 5.96 4.26 6.17
C SER A 161 6.82 4.82 5.03
N GLY A 162 7.82 5.65 5.34
CA GLY A 162 8.82 6.18 4.41
C GLY A 162 8.73 7.70 4.20
N PRO A 163 9.49 8.24 3.23
CA PRO A 163 9.59 9.68 3.04
C PRO A 163 8.28 10.34 2.60
N LEU A 164 7.27 9.55 2.23
CA LEU A 164 5.97 9.93 1.65
C LEU A 164 6.13 10.74 0.36
N ALA A 165 6.80 11.88 0.38
CA ALA A 165 7.16 12.69 -0.78
C ALA A 165 5.94 12.89 -1.68
N PHE A 166 4.85 13.43 -1.12
CA PHE A 166 3.56 13.44 -1.79
C PHE A 166 3.66 14.16 -3.14
N ALA A 167 3.18 13.48 -4.19
CA ALA A 167 2.96 14.07 -5.50
C ALA A 167 1.82 15.09 -5.44
N GLU A 168 1.62 15.84 -6.53
CA GLU A 168 0.53 16.83 -6.64
C GLU A 168 -0.86 16.23 -6.35
N ALA A 169 -1.03 14.92 -6.59
CA ALA A 169 -2.27 14.18 -6.33
C ALA A 169 -2.53 13.86 -4.84
N GLY A 170 -1.59 14.16 -3.93
CA GLY A 170 -1.78 13.89 -2.49
C GLY A 170 -1.50 12.44 -2.09
N GLU A 171 -0.53 11.81 -2.74
CA GLU A 171 -0.14 10.40 -2.55
C GLU A 171 1.36 10.22 -2.74
N PRO A 172 1.96 9.13 -2.24
CA PRO A 172 3.40 8.94 -2.34
C PRO A 172 3.92 8.89 -3.78
N SER A 173 4.99 9.66 -4.06
CA SER A 173 5.68 9.62 -5.35
C SER A 173 6.75 8.52 -5.45
N VAL A 174 7.10 7.95 -4.30
CA VAL A 174 8.01 6.82 -4.11
C VAL A 174 7.52 5.98 -2.94
N ALA A 175 7.67 4.67 -3.02
CA ALA A 175 7.37 3.77 -1.92
C ALA A 175 8.24 2.52 -1.95
N SER A 176 8.38 1.92 -0.78
CA SER A 176 8.99 0.61 -0.59
C SER A 176 7.93 -0.48 -0.69
N PHE A 177 8.26 -1.54 -1.40
CA PHE A 177 7.44 -2.74 -1.54
C PHE A 177 8.21 -3.93 -1.01
N GLY A 178 7.62 -4.64 -0.05
CA GLY A 178 8.13 -5.92 0.40
C GLY A 178 7.85 -6.97 -0.67
N ILE A 179 8.88 -7.72 -1.07
CA ILE A 179 8.78 -8.95 -1.84
C ILE A 179 8.68 -10.09 -0.83
N LEU A 180 7.46 -10.54 -0.61
CA LEU A 180 7.14 -11.55 0.39
C LEU A 180 7.12 -12.93 -0.28
N GLN A 181 7.48 -13.97 0.48
CA GLN A 181 7.42 -15.35 0.00
C GLN A 181 6.89 -16.27 1.08
N PHE A 182 5.96 -17.15 0.72
CA PHE A 182 5.46 -18.20 1.61
C PHE A 182 6.45 -19.37 1.73
N GLY A 183 6.68 -19.79 2.97
CA GLY A 183 7.50 -20.93 3.35
C GLY A 183 6.77 -22.28 3.28
N PRO A 184 7.45 -23.39 3.63
CA PRO A 184 6.88 -24.73 3.64
C PRO A 184 5.79 -24.93 4.71
N ASP A 185 5.67 -24.04 5.67
CA ASP A 185 4.64 -24.01 6.71
C ASP A 185 3.45 -23.11 6.36
N ASN A 186 3.39 -22.58 5.13
CA ASN A 186 2.43 -21.58 4.67
C ASN A 186 2.48 -20.25 5.43
N ALA A 187 3.54 -19.98 6.20
CA ALA A 187 3.77 -18.65 6.77
C ALA A 187 4.63 -17.81 5.83
N ILE A 188 4.52 -16.48 5.93
CA ILE A 188 5.45 -15.58 5.26
C ILE A 188 6.85 -15.75 5.87
N SER A 189 7.86 -15.94 5.01
CA SER A 189 9.25 -16.07 5.42
C SER A 189 9.81 -14.75 5.97
N ASP A 190 10.71 -14.84 6.94
CA ASP A 190 11.47 -13.69 7.47
C ASP A 190 12.42 -13.06 6.43
N ASP A 191 12.69 -13.75 5.31
CA ASP A 191 13.59 -13.32 4.23
C ASP A 191 12.94 -12.30 3.27
N THR A 192 12.24 -11.31 3.80
CA THR A 192 11.63 -10.24 2.99
C THR A 192 12.70 -9.36 2.37
N THR A 193 12.65 -9.17 1.05
CA THR A 193 13.46 -8.16 0.35
C THR A 193 12.60 -6.95 0.03
N PHE A 194 13.21 -5.77 -0.08
CA PHE A 194 12.50 -4.52 -0.35
C PHE A 194 12.90 -3.96 -1.69
N GLU A 195 11.92 -3.59 -2.50
CA GLU A 195 12.08 -2.90 -3.77
C GLU A 195 11.48 -1.50 -3.69
N LEU A 196 12.24 -0.51 -4.14
CA LEU A 196 11.73 0.86 -4.23
C LEU A 196 11.11 1.09 -5.60
N ALA A 197 9.86 1.56 -5.64
CA ALA A 197 9.21 2.01 -6.85
C ALA A 197 8.85 3.49 -6.76
N GLY A 198 9.06 4.22 -7.85
CA GLY A 198 8.85 5.67 -7.93
C GLY A 198 10.14 6.47 -7.81
N ASP A 199 10.01 7.79 -7.62
CA ASP A 199 11.14 8.72 -7.50
C ASP A 199 10.67 9.97 -6.74
N GLU A 200 11.37 10.34 -5.66
CA GLU A 200 11.10 11.56 -4.89
C GLU A 200 11.16 12.82 -5.77
N ALA A 201 11.88 12.79 -6.89
CA ALA A 201 11.89 13.89 -7.85
C ALA A 201 10.51 14.16 -8.48
N ASN A 202 9.57 13.22 -8.36
CA ASN A 202 8.17 13.37 -8.78
C ASN A 202 7.25 13.89 -7.67
N ALA A 203 7.78 14.20 -6.47
CA ALA A 203 7.04 14.90 -5.44
C ALA A 203 6.49 16.24 -5.98
N ALA A 204 5.46 16.75 -5.31
CA ALA A 204 4.91 18.06 -5.64
C ALA A 204 6.00 19.14 -5.58
N SER A 205 5.77 20.22 -6.31
CA SER A 205 6.73 21.35 -6.36
C SER A 205 6.25 22.55 -5.55
N ASP A 206 4.96 22.57 -5.21
CA ASP A 206 4.36 23.58 -4.35
C ASP A 206 4.39 23.12 -2.89
N GLU A 207 5.32 23.65 -2.10
CA GLU A 207 5.38 23.46 -0.63
C GLU A 207 4.17 24.03 0.12
N GLY A 208 3.18 24.57 -0.60
CA GLY A 208 1.98 25.14 -0.05
C GLY A 208 2.17 26.58 0.45
N PRO A 209 1.19 27.10 1.20
CA PRO A 209 1.24 28.47 1.68
C PRO A 209 2.36 28.70 2.72
N ALA A 210 2.67 29.96 3.00
CA ALA A 210 3.63 30.29 4.05
C ALA A 210 3.08 29.94 5.46
N PRO A 211 3.91 29.45 6.40
CA PRO A 211 3.52 29.13 7.77
C PRO A 211 2.73 30.27 8.38
N ALA A 212 1.70 29.92 9.13
CA ALA A 212 1.03 30.88 9.97
C ALA A 212 2.02 31.47 10.98
N ALA A 213 1.91 32.78 11.24
CA ALA A 213 2.76 33.42 12.24
C ALA A 213 2.47 32.83 13.64
N PRO A 214 3.49 32.53 14.46
CA PRO A 214 3.28 32.04 15.82
C PRO A 214 2.51 33.08 16.65
N GLY A 215 1.25 32.82 16.99
CA GLY A 215 0.45 33.79 17.74
C GLY A 215 -1.08 33.63 17.72
N ALA A 216 -1.57 32.72 18.56
CA ALA A 216 -2.83 32.74 19.30
C ALA A 216 -4.17 33.06 18.57
N THR A 217 -4.84 31.99 18.13
CA THR A 217 -6.21 31.73 18.57
C THR A 217 -6.22 30.45 19.41
N ALA A 218 -7.03 30.40 20.46
CA ALA A 218 -7.40 29.11 21.05
C ALA A 218 -8.22 28.39 19.99
N ALA A 219 -7.55 27.59 19.16
CA ALA A 219 -8.20 26.77 18.16
C ALA A 219 -9.02 25.70 18.87
N ASP A 220 -10.12 25.28 18.25
CA ASP A 220 -10.78 24.05 18.66
C ASP A 220 -9.79 22.88 18.48
N PRO A 221 -9.90 21.82 19.29
CA PRO A 221 -9.04 20.64 19.13
C PRO A 221 -9.22 20.05 17.73
N LEU A 222 -8.14 19.56 17.13
CA LEU A 222 -8.23 18.75 15.91
C LEU A 222 -9.00 17.47 16.24
N VAL A 223 -10.10 17.22 15.53
CA VAL A 223 -10.93 16.03 15.70
C VAL A 223 -10.68 15.07 14.55
N VAL A 224 -9.99 13.97 14.84
CA VAL A 224 -9.70 12.88 13.90
C VAL A 224 -10.79 11.83 14.02
N GLY A 225 -11.51 11.60 12.92
CA GLY A 225 -12.34 10.42 12.73
C GLY A 225 -11.52 9.27 12.13
N THR A 226 -11.82 8.03 12.48
CA THR A 226 -11.34 6.87 11.71
C THR A 226 -12.51 6.15 11.05
N LEU A 227 -12.25 5.61 9.86
CA LEU A 227 -13.15 4.77 9.08
C LEU A 227 -12.37 3.51 8.67
N LEU A 228 -12.02 2.68 9.65
CA LEU A 228 -11.14 1.52 9.49
C LEU A 228 -11.96 0.23 9.62
N PRO A 229 -11.56 -0.87 8.95
CA PRO A 229 -12.38 -2.08 8.86
C PRO A 229 -12.37 -2.85 10.19
N GLN A 230 -13.49 -2.83 10.90
CA GLN A 230 -13.72 -3.67 12.08
C GLN A 230 -14.60 -4.89 11.73
N THR A 231 -15.34 -4.80 10.63
CA THR A 231 -16.11 -5.88 10.04
C THR A 231 -15.89 -5.95 8.52
N GLY A 232 -16.36 -7.03 7.89
CA GLY A 232 -16.21 -7.27 6.46
C GLY A 232 -14.87 -7.89 6.06
N ASP A 233 -14.65 -8.01 4.75
CA ASP A 233 -13.52 -8.77 4.16
C ASP A 233 -12.13 -8.28 4.62
N LEU A 234 -12.00 -6.99 4.98
CA LEU A 234 -10.73 -6.39 5.41
C LEU A 234 -10.59 -6.26 6.93
N ALA A 235 -11.45 -6.90 7.73
CA ALA A 235 -11.43 -6.76 9.19
C ALA A 235 -10.09 -7.17 9.84
N PHE A 236 -9.27 -7.98 9.15
CA PHE A 236 -7.93 -8.35 9.60
C PHE A 236 -6.94 -7.16 9.61
N LEU A 237 -7.17 -6.12 8.80
CA LEU A 237 -6.39 -4.88 8.79
C LEU A 237 -6.76 -3.93 9.94
N GLY A 238 -7.95 -4.10 10.51
CA GLY A 238 -8.49 -3.22 11.55
C GLY A 238 -7.58 -3.04 12.75
N PRO A 239 -7.17 -4.11 13.46
CA PRO A 239 -6.36 -4.00 14.66
C PRO A 239 -5.04 -3.21 14.47
N PRO A 240 -4.17 -3.53 13.49
CA PRO A 240 -2.94 -2.76 13.30
C PRO A 240 -3.18 -1.30 12.89
N GLU A 241 -4.13 -1.03 11.99
CA GLU A 241 -4.46 0.36 11.61
C GLU A 241 -5.00 1.17 12.79
N ILE A 242 -5.89 0.59 13.60
CA ILE A 242 -6.44 1.22 14.80
C ILE A 242 -5.34 1.54 15.81
N ALA A 243 -4.42 0.60 16.05
CA ALA A 243 -3.28 0.82 16.93
C ALA A 243 -2.36 1.94 16.42
N GLY A 244 -2.11 2.01 15.11
CA GLY A 244 -1.36 3.10 14.47
C GLY A 244 -2.00 4.47 14.69
N ALA A 245 -3.31 4.58 14.50
CA ALA A 245 -4.05 5.83 14.74
C ALA A 245 -4.01 6.26 16.23
N GLU A 246 -4.19 5.31 17.15
CA GLU A 246 -4.13 5.57 18.59
C GLU A 246 -2.74 6.01 19.03
N LEU A 247 -1.69 5.32 18.56
CA LEU A 247 -0.30 5.67 18.85
C LEU A 247 0.04 7.08 18.37
N ALA A 248 -0.32 7.44 17.14
CA ALA A 248 -0.07 8.78 16.60
C ALA A 248 -0.74 9.86 17.45
N VAL A 249 -2.02 9.69 17.80
CA VAL A 249 -2.75 10.62 18.67
C VAL A 249 -2.11 10.73 20.05
N GLN A 250 -1.69 9.61 20.65
CA GLN A 250 -1.01 9.58 21.95
C GLN A 250 0.27 10.43 21.92
N GLU A 251 1.07 10.31 20.87
CA GLU A 251 2.35 11.00 20.77
C GLU A 251 2.23 12.48 20.42
N ILE A 252 1.31 12.83 19.51
CA ILE A 252 0.95 14.23 19.24
C ILE A 252 0.52 14.90 20.56
N ASN A 253 -0.32 14.22 21.34
CA ASN A 253 -0.82 14.72 22.62
C ASN A 253 0.27 14.85 23.68
N ALA A 254 1.18 13.88 23.76
CA ALA A 254 2.36 13.92 24.63
C ALA A 254 3.30 15.09 24.28
N ALA A 255 3.39 15.46 23.00
CA ALA A 255 4.14 16.61 22.50
C ALA A 255 3.42 17.96 22.69
N GLY A 256 2.28 17.99 23.41
CA GLY A 256 1.53 19.20 23.72
C GLY A 256 0.33 19.46 22.80
N GLY A 257 0.07 18.56 21.84
CA GLY A 257 -1.07 18.61 20.94
C GLY A 257 -0.95 19.63 19.81
N VAL A 258 -1.96 19.65 18.94
CA VAL A 258 -2.06 20.57 17.79
C VAL A 258 -2.56 21.92 18.28
N LEU A 259 -1.82 22.99 17.97
CA LEU A 259 -2.14 24.36 18.40
C LEU A 259 -2.33 24.49 19.93
N GLY A 260 -1.66 23.62 20.69
CA GLY A 260 -1.76 23.55 22.15
C GLY A 260 -3.04 22.91 22.69
N GLN A 261 -3.84 22.27 21.83
CA GLN A 261 -5.01 21.48 22.22
C GLN A 261 -4.76 20.00 21.98
N GLN A 262 -5.31 19.16 22.85
CA GLN A 262 -5.24 17.73 22.70
C GLN A 262 -6.14 17.28 21.53
N VAL A 263 -5.58 16.49 20.63
CA VAL A 263 -6.28 15.85 19.52
C VAL A 263 -7.33 14.87 20.07
N GLN A 264 -8.50 14.87 19.45
CA GLN A 264 -9.59 13.93 19.75
C GLN A 264 -9.65 12.85 18.68
N LEU A 265 -9.84 11.60 19.09
CA LEU A 265 -10.00 10.45 18.18
C LEU A 265 -11.41 9.89 18.30
N ILE A 266 -12.08 9.70 17.17
CA ILE A 266 -13.43 9.12 17.08
C ILE A 266 -13.39 7.96 16.10
N GLN A 267 -13.48 6.73 16.61
CA GLN A 267 -13.38 5.54 15.77
C GLN A 267 -14.75 5.10 15.25
N ARG A 268 -14.77 4.68 13.98
CA ARG A 268 -15.92 4.03 13.34
C ARG A 268 -15.46 2.92 12.40
N ASP A 269 -16.34 1.93 12.26
CA ASP A 269 -16.19 0.83 11.34
C ASP A 269 -16.47 1.28 9.89
N SER A 270 -15.64 0.83 8.95
CA SER A 270 -15.92 0.97 7.51
C SER A 270 -16.84 -0.13 6.99
N GLY A 271 -16.84 -1.32 7.60
CA GLY A 271 -17.42 -2.52 7.01
C GLY A 271 -16.84 -2.81 5.63
N ASP A 272 -17.68 -3.41 4.79
CA ASP A 272 -17.43 -3.65 3.36
C ASP A 272 -18.59 -3.10 2.49
N THR A 273 -18.52 -3.31 1.18
CA THR A 273 -19.53 -2.86 0.22
C THR A 273 -20.83 -3.66 0.23
N SER A 274 -20.92 -4.74 1.03
CA SER A 274 -22.15 -5.52 1.20
C SER A 274 -23.12 -4.90 2.23
N THR A 275 -22.68 -3.87 2.96
CA THR A 275 -23.43 -3.21 4.03
C THR A 275 -23.49 -1.69 3.85
N ASP A 276 -24.36 -1.01 4.61
CA ASP A 276 -24.43 0.46 4.67
C ASP A 276 -23.52 1.06 5.76
N ILE A 277 -22.62 0.26 6.37
CA ILE A 277 -21.85 0.65 7.56
C ILE A 277 -21.02 1.89 7.29
N ALA A 278 -20.22 1.93 6.21
CA ALA A 278 -19.39 3.09 5.86
C ALA A 278 -20.20 4.38 5.76
N THR A 279 -21.35 4.34 5.08
CA THR A 279 -22.22 5.50 4.88
C THR A 279 -22.77 6.03 6.21
N GLN A 280 -23.20 5.13 7.11
CA GLN A 280 -23.72 5.48 8.43
C GLN A 280 -22.62 5.99 9.38
N SER A 281 -21.44 5.37 9.33
CA SER A 281 -20.25 5.78 10.06
C SER A 281 -19.83 7.19 9.68
N VAL A 282 -19.76 7.50 8.38
CA VAL A 282 -19.46 8.86 7.90
C VAL A 282 -20.53 9.86 8.35
N ASP A 283 -21.82 9.54 8.26
CA ASP A 283 -22.87 10.44 8.77
C ASP A 283 -22.70 10.74 10.26
N ALA A 284 -22.29 9.76 11.06
CA ALA A 284 -22.01 9.93 12.48
C ALA A 284 -20.73 10.74 12.75
N LEU A 285 -19.68 10.57 11.94
CA LEU A 285 -18.45 11.36 12.03
C LEU A 285 -18.72 12.83 11.68
N LEU A 286 -19.42 13.10 10.58
CA LEU A 286 -19.79 14.46 10.17
C LEU A 286 -20.67 15.16 11.23
N GLN A 287 -21.61 14.45 11.87
CA GLN A 287 -22.41 14.99 12.98
C GLN A 287 -21.58 15.35 14.22
N GLN A 288 -20.40 14.73 14.36
CA GLN A 288 -19.45 15.00 15.44
C GLN A 288 -18.43 16.09 15.06
N ASN A 289 -18.56 16.71 13.87
CA ASN A 289 -17.68 17.75 13.35
C ASN A 289 -16.20 17.31 13.33
N VAL A 290 -15.93 16.13 12.77
CA VAL A 290 -14.54 15.72 12.49
C VAL A 290 -13.92 16.65 11.44
N ASP A 291 -12.64 16.95 11.59
CA ASP A 291 -11.86 17.77 10.66
C ASP A 291 -11.20 16.90 9.58
N VAL A 292 -10.78 15.69 9.98
CA VAL A 292 -10.16 14.70 9.10
C VAL A 292 -10.73 13.31 9.38
N ILE A 293 -10.92 12.51 8.33
CA ILE A 293 -11.24 11.09 8.40
C ILE A 293 -10.04 10.30 7.88
N VAL A 294 -9.45 9.47 8.73
CA VAL A 294 -8.43 8.49 8.34
C VAL A 294 -9.12 7.19 7.93
N GLY A 295 -8.97 6.79 6.67
CA GLY A 295 -9.71 5.70 6.03
C GLY A 295 -10.38 6.11 4.71
N ALA A 296 -11.14 5.25 4.03
CA ALA A 296 -11.27 3.82 4.32
C ALA A 296 -10.11 3.03 3.70
N ALA A 297 -9.84 1.85 4.27
CA ALA A 297 -8.82 0.94 3.78
C ALA A 297 -9.14 0.38 2.38
N SER A 298 -10.42 0.07 2.11
CA SER A 298 -10.84 -0.46 0.81
C SER A 298 -11.11 0.65 -0.22
N SER A 299 -10.53 0.51 -1.41
CA SER A 299 -10.82 1.35 -2.58
C SER A 299 -12.32 1.38 -2.90
N ALA A 300 -12.97 0.21 -2.87
CA ALA A 300 -14.40 0.11 -3.18
C ALA A 300 -15.26 0.78 -2.11
N VAL A 301 -14.88 0.71 -0.83
CA VAL A 301 -15.59 1.41 0.25
C VAL A 301 -15.39 2.93 0.14
N THR A 302 -14.17 3.41 -0.04
CA THR A 302 -13.88 4.85 -0.23
C THR A 302 -14.72 5.45 -1.34
N ARG A 303 -14.87 4.73 -2.46
CA ARG A 303 -15.70 5.19 -3.59
C ARG A 303 -17.16 5.45 -3.21
N THR A 304 -17.68 4.79 -2.19
CA THR A 304 -19.08 5.02 -1.73
C THR A 304 -19.24 6.27 -0.87
N VAL A 305 -18.16 6.79 -0.29
CA VAL A 305 -18.22 7.85 0.73
C VAL A 305 -17.40 9.11 0.42
N ILE A 306 -16.43 9.05 -0.50
CA ILE A 306 -15.49 10.15 -0.79
C ILE A 306 -16.23 11.47 -1.12
N ASP A 307 -17.25 11.42 -1.98
CA ASP A 307 -18.05 12.61 -2.35
C ASP A 307 -18.81 13.20 -1.15
N LYS A 308 -19.24 12.35 -0.21
CA LYS A 308 -19.94 12.80 1.00
C LYS A 308 -18.97 13.50 1.96
N ILE A 309 -17.78 12.93 2.16
CA ILE A 309 -16.77 13.46 3.07
C ILE A 309 -16.24 14.80 2.53
N THR A 310 -15.73 14.78 1.30
CA THR A 310 -15.13 15.96 0.66
C THR A 310 -16.18 17.04 0.36
N GLY A 311 -17.41 16.64 -0.01
CA GLY A 311 -18.52 17.57 -0.19
C GLY A 311 -19.00 18.24 1.11
N ALA A 312 -18.71 17.65 2.27
CA ALA A 312 -18.91 18.26 3.58
C ALA A 312 -17.74 19.17 4.00
N GLY A 313 -16.69 19.27 3.19
CA GLY A 313 -15.50 20.07 3.48
C GLY A 313 -14.56 19.42 4.50
N VAL A 314 -14.61 18.09 4.67
CA VAL A 314 -13.75 17.33 5.57
C VAL A 314 -12.63 16.68 4.76
N VAL A 315 -11.40 16.69 5.30
CA VAL A 315 -10.26 15.99 4.67
C VAL A 315 -10.41 14.49 4.88
N GLN A 316 -10.09 13.70 3.86
CA GLN A 316 -9.95 12.26 3.94
C GLN A 316 -8.50 11.87 3.65
N ILE A 317 -7.88 11.09 4.52
CA ILE A 317 -6.55 10.50 4.27
C ILE A 317 -6.66 8.99 4.39
N SER A 318 -6.57 8.27 3.28
CA SER A 318 -6.60 6.80 3.32
C SER A 318 -5.22 6.23 3.67
N PRO A 319 -5.13 5.29 4.63
CA PRO A 319 -3.88 4.61 4.90
C PRO A 319 -3.60 3.41 4.01
N ALA A 320 -4.61 2.83 3.34
CA ALA A 320 -4.43 1.54 2.66
C ALA A 320 -4.94 1.46 1.22
N ASN A 321 -5.93 2.26 0.80
CA ASN A 321 -6.45 2.10 -0.56
C ASN A 321 -5.47 2.58 -1.65
N THR A 322 -5.30 1.75 -2.68
CA THR A 322 -4.24 1.89 -3.70
C THR A 322 -4.77 2.20 -5.10
N SER A 323 -6.08 2.08 -5.34
CA SER A 323 -6.70 2.29 -6.65
C SER A 323 -6.30 3.61 -7.31
N ASP A 324 -5.76 3.56 -8.52
CA ASP A 324 -5.36 4.73 -9.32
C ASP A 324 -6.55 5.63 -9.71
N GLU A 325 -7.80 5.17 -9.55
CA GLU A 325 -9.00 6.02 -9.68
C GLU A 325 -8.89 7.28 -8.81
N PHE A 326 -8.24 7.19 -7.64
CA PHE A 326 -8.13 8.31 -6.70
C PHE A 326 -7.08 9.35 -7.08
N THR A 327 -6.04 8.99 -7.85
CA THR A 327 -4.99 9.92 -8.30
C THR A 327 -5.54 11.11 -9.08
N THR A 328 -6.67 10.94 -9.78
CA THR A 328 -7.30 11.99 -10.60
C THR A 328 -8.75 12.27 -10.21
N TYR A 329 -9.17 11.80 -9.02
CA TYR A 329 -10.55 11.97 -8.57
C TYR A 329 -10.85 13.44 -8.28
N ASN A 330 -12.09 13.86 -8.52
CA ASN A 330 -12.50 15.23 -8.21
C ASN A 330 -12.97 15.32 -6.74
N ASP A 331 -12.02 15.41 -5.83
CA ASP A 331 -12.21 15.41 -4.37
C ASP A 331 -12.22 16.81 -3.71
N ASN A 332 -12.30 17.88 -4.51
CA ASN A 332 -12.19 19.27 -4.06
C ASN A 332 -10.85 19.64 -3.39
N GLY A 333 -9.78 18.88 -3.62
CA GLY A 333 -8.47 19.04 -2.98
C GLY A 333 -8.46 18.57 -1.53
N LEU A 334 -9.33 17.63 -1.17
CA LEU A 334 -9.53 17.17 0.22
C LEU A 334 -9.30 15.67 0.42
N TYR A 335 -8.88 14.95 -0.63
CA TYR A 335 -8.50 13.54 -0.51
C TYR A 335 -7.00 13.37 -0.66
N PHE A 336 -6.43 12.52 0.20
CA PHE A 336 -5.03 12.15 0.21
C PHE A 336 -4.91 10.66 0.58
N ARG A 337 -3.73 10.08 0.39
CA ARG A 337 -3.41 8.74 0.91
C ARG A 337 -1.94 8.62 1.28
N THR A 338 -1.67 7.85 2.33
CA THR A 338 -0.30 7.44 2.71
C THR A 338 0.09 6.09 2.11
N ALA A 339 -0.89 5.27 1.70
CA ALA A 339 -0.64 4.14 0.82
C ALA A 339 -0.16 4.60 -0.57
N PRO A 340 0.80 3.90 -1.19
CA PRO A 340 1.18 4.17 -2.56
C PRO A 340 0.10 3.77 -3.57
N PRO A 341 0.02 4.45 -4.73
CA PRO A 341 -0.85 4.05 -5.83
C PRO A 341 -0.48 2.69 -6.45
N ASP A 342 -1.47 1.99 -7.01
CA ASP A 342 -1.30 0.72 -7.76
C ASP A 342 -0.32 0.88 -8.93
N THR A 343 -0.20 2.07 -9.52
CA THR A 343 0.83 2.37 -10.53
C THR A 343 2.25 2.08 -10.03
N LEU A 344 2.55 2.27 -8.74
CA LEU A 344 3.85 1.94 -8.17
C LEU A 344 3.97 0.43 -7.87
N GLN A 345 2.93 -0.19 -7.30
CA GLN A 345 2.94 -1.61 -6.96
C GLN A 345 2.98 -2.51 -8.20
N SER A 346 2.20 -2.18 -9.23
CA SER A 346 2.18 -2.93 -10.50
C SER A 346 3.54 -2.91 -11.20
N ARG A 347 4.36 -1.87 -10.99
CA ARG A 347 5.75 -1.86 -11.47
C ARG A 347 6.59 -2.88 -10.72
N ALA A 348 6.59 -2.82 -9.38
CA ALA A 348 7.35 -3.76 -8.55
C ALA A 348 6.95 -5.22 -8.82
N LEU A 349 5.64 -5.48 -8.96
CA LEU A 349 5.11 -6.80 -9.27
C LEU A 349 5.54 -7.29 -10.65
N SER A 350 5.44 -6.44 -11.67
CA SER A 350 5.86 -6.81 -13.03
C SER A 350 7.37 -7.02 -13.12
N ASP A 351 8.18 -6.19 -12.44
CA ASP A 351 9.63 -6.37 -12.40
C ASP A 351 9.99 -7.74 -11.78
N LEU A 352 9.37 -8.11 -10.65
CA LEU A 352 9.52 -9.43 -10.03
C LEU A 352 9.19 -10.58 -11.01
N ILE A 353 8.04 -10.48 -11.70
CA ILE A 353 7.59 -11.52 -12.66
C ILE A 353 8.58 -11.69 -13.82
N ILE A 354 9.14 -10.59 -14.32
CA ILE A 354 10.10 -10.58 -15.44
C ILE A 354 11.47 -11.10 -14.99
N GLU A 355 11.93 -10.72 -13.80
CA GLU A 355 13.19 -11.18 -13.23
C GLU A 355 13.19 -12.70 -12.96
N ASP A 356 12.05 -13.24 -12.55
CA ASP A 356 11.83 -14.68 -12.42
C ASP A 356 11.70 -15.40 -13.79
N GLY A 357 11.69 -14.65 -14.91
CA GLY A 357 11.84 -15.17 -16.26
C GLY A 357 10.54 -15.60 -16.96
N ALA A 358 9.37 -15.12 -16.49
CA ALA A 358 8.08 -15.44 -17.09
C ALA A 358 7.90 -14.81 -18.48
N ASN A 359 7.40 -15.59 -19.43
CA ASN A 359 7.09 -15.17 -20.81
C ASN A 359 5.60 -15.35 -21.15
N THR A 360 4.83 -16.07 -20.32
CA THR A 360 3.38 -16.20 -20.43
C THR A 360 2.76 -16.03 -19.06
N VAL A 361 1.83 -15.09 -18.92
CA VAL A 361 1.28 -14.70 -17.61
C VAL A 361 -0.25 -14.78 -17.63
N GLY A 362 -0.82 -15.55 -16.71
CA GLY A 362 -2.23 -15.48 -16.38
C GLY A 362 -2.45 -14.51 -15.23
N ILE A 363 -3.47 -13.66 -15.29
CA ILE A 363 -3.83 -12.73 -14.21
C ILE A 363 -5.30 -12.98 -13.85
N LEU A 364 -5.54 -13.35 -12.58
CA LEU A 364 -6.86 -13.47 -12.00
C LEU A 364 -7.11 -12.26 -11.09
N ALA A 365 -8.08 -11.43 -11.42
CA ALA A 365 -8.35 -10.19 -10.69
C ALA A 365 -9.80 -10.09 -10.23
N ARG A 366 -10.02 -9.73 -8.97
CA ARG A 366 -11.37 -9.47 -8.45
C ARG A 366 -12.02 -8.29 -9.17
N ASN A 367 -13.33 -8.38 -9.37
CA ASN A 367 -14.11 -7.37 -10.09
C ASN A 367 -14.49 -6.17 -9.21
N ASP A 368 -13.49 -5.37 -8.82
CA ASP A 368 -13.67 -4.07 -8.19
C ASP A 368 -12.54 -3.10 -8.59
N SER A 369 -12.58 -1.86 -8.08
CA SER A 369 -11.62 -0.82 -8.45
C SER A 369 -10.17 -1.14 -8.09
N TYR A 370 -9.94 -1.93 -7.03
CA TYR A 370 -8.61 -2.41 -6.67
C TYR A 370 -8.15 -3.48 -7.65
N GLY A 371 -8.93 -4.56 -7.81
CA GLY A 371 -8.53 -5.70 -8.61
C GLY A 371 -8.31 -5.35 -10.09
N THR A 372 -9.23 -4.60 -10.70
CA THR A 372 -9.11 -4.26 -12.12
C THR A 372 -8.00 -3.23 -12.38
N GLY A 373 -7.85 -2.22 -11.50
CA GLY A 373 -6.84 -1.17 -11.67
C GLY A 373 -5.42 -1.73 -11.61
N LEU A 374 -5.11 -2.51 -10.57
CA LEU A 374 -3.80 -3.13 -10.41
C LEU A 374 -3.49 -4.15 -11.53
N ALA A 375 -4.51 -4.90 -11.97
CA ALA A 375 -4.36 -5.84 -13.09
C ALA A 375 -4.01 -5.15 -14.41
N GLU A 376 -4.72 -4.06 -14.74
CA GLU A 376 -4.47 -3.27 -15.94
C GLU A 376 -3.06 -2.66 -15.93
N GLY A 377 -2.64 -2.08 -14.79
CA GLY A 377 -1.27 -1.58 -14.62
C GLY A 377 -0.21 -2.68 -14.76
N THR A 378 -0.49 -3.88 -14.25
CA THR A 378 0.41 -5.04 -14.38
C THR A 378 0.55 -5.45 -15.85
N VAL A 379 -0.56 -5.55 -16.59
CA VAL A 379 -0.56 -5.83 -18.04
C VAL A 379 0.28 -4.80 -18.80
N ASP A 380 0.03 -3.51 -18.56
CA ASP A 380 0.73 -2.41 -19.24
C ASP A 380 2.25 -2.43 -18.98
N ASN A 381 2.66 -2.71 -17.75
CA ASN A 381 4.08 -2.85 -17.39
C ASN A 381 4.72 -4.09 -18.03
N LEU A 382 4.06 -5.26 -18.03
CA LEU A 382 4.57 -6.47 -18.67
C LEU A 382 4.77 -6.28 -20.19
N VAL A 383 3.79 -5.65 -20.87
CA VAL A 383 3.90 -5.31 -22.29
C VAL A 383 5.02 -4.30 -22.53
N SER A 384 5.15 -3.29 -21.68
CA SER A 384 6.23 -2.30 -21.77
C SER A 384 7.62 -2.91 -21.56
N SER A 385 7.71 -3.98 -20.76
CA SER A 385 8.92 -4.79 -20.55
C SER A 385 9.20 -5.81 -21.66
N GLY A 386 8.32 -5.91 -22.66
CA GLY A 386 8.55 -6.65 -23.91
C GLY A 386 7.80 -7.97 -24.05
N LEU A 387 6.89 -8.31 -23.11
CA LEU A 387 5.97 -9.44 -23.31
C LEU A 387 4.96 -9.10 -24.40
N ALA A 388 4.54 -10.12 -25.14
CA ALA A 388 3.51 -9.95 -26.16
C ALA A 388 2.13 -9.90 -25.48
N GLU A 389 1.26 -9.02 -25.97
CA GLU A 389 -0.10 -8.89 -25.41
C GLU A 389 -0.89 -10.22 -25.47
N ASP A 390 -0.63 -11.06 -26.49
CA ASP A 390 -1.24 -12.39 -26.64
C ASP A 390 -0.63 -13.47 -25.73
N SER A 391 0.47 -13.17 -25.03
CA SER A 391 1.04 -14.01 -23.97
C SER A 391 0.51 -13.69 -22.57
N ILE A 392 -0.42 -12.74 -22.46
CA ILE A 392 -1.03 -12.32 -21.20
C ILE A 392 -2.53 -12.58 -21.26
N GLU A 393 -3.07 -13.29 -20.27
CA GLU A 393 -4.52 -13.50 -20.15
C GLU A 393 -5.04 -12.92 -18.83
N LEU A 394 -5.78 -11.82 -18.92
CA LEU A 394 -6.51 -11.26 -17.79
C LEU A 394 -7.92 -11.86 -17.68
N VAL A 395 -8.24 -12.37 -16.49
CA VAL A 395 -9.55 -12.88 -16.11
C VAL A 395 -10.05 -12.09 -14.90
N VAL A 396 -11.10 -11.30 -15.12
CA VAL A 396 -11.80 -10.60 -14.04
C VAL A 396 -12.91 -11.51 -13.50
N TYR A 397 -12.91 -11.75 -12.18
CA TYR A 397 -13.85 -12.67 -11.51
C TYR A 397 -14.75 -11.97 -10.49
N ASP A 398 -15.94 -12.52 -10.26
CA ASP A 398 -16.83 -12.08 -9.19
C ASP A 398 -16.33 -12.62 -7.84
N PRO A 399 -15.88 -11.77 -6.89
CA PRO A 399 -15.34 -12.24 -5.62
C PRO A 399 -16.40 -12.98 -4.77
N THR A 400 -17.69 -12.75 -5.04
CA THR A 400 -18.81 -13.39 -4.34
C THR A 400 -19.24 -14.73 -4.97
N ALA A 401 -18.54 -15.17 -6.02
CA ALA A 401 -18.85 -16.42 -6.70
C ALA A 401 -18.77 -17.63 -5.75
N ALA A 402 -19.65 -18.61 -5.99
CA ALA A 402 -19.70 -19.84 -5.21
C ALA A 402 -18.46 -20.73 -5.43
N ASN A 403 -17.84 -20.65 -6.61
CA ASN A 403 -16.60 -21.33 -6.99
C ASN A 403 -15.89 -20.54 -8.10
N PHE A 404 -14.66 -20.94 -8.41
CA PHE A 404 -13.78 -20.30 -9.40
C PHE A 404 -13.28 -21.30 -10.45
N ASP A 405 -14.03 -22.38 -10.71
CA ASP A 405 -13.61 -23.49 -11.57
C ASP A 405 -13.35 -23.03 -13.02
N ALA A 406 -14.15 -22.07 -13.50
CA ALA A 406 -14.02 -21.54 -14.86
C ALA A 406 -12.75 -20.69 -15.02
N GLU A 407 -12.45 -19.87 -14.02
CA GLU A 407 -11.26 -19.03 -13.95
C GLU A 407 -10.00 -19.91 -13.88
N VAL A 408 -10.01 -20.92 -13.00
CA VAL A 408 -8.92 -21.91 -12.87
C VAL A 408 -8.72 -22.68 -14.18
N GLN A 409 -9.79 -23.14 -14.84
CA GLN A 409 -9.67 -23.87 -16.09
C GLN A 409 -9.05 -23.02 -17.21
N ARG A 410 -9.32 -21.71 -17.25
CA ARG A 410 -8.65 -20.80 -18.20
C ARG A 410 -7.14 -20.76 -17.96
N MET A 411 -6.69 -20.75 -16.71
CA MET A 411 -5.26 -20.80 -16.40
C MET A 411 -4.63 -22.14 -16.78
N VAL A 412 -5.36 -23.26 -16.63
CA VAL A 412 -4.92 -24.57 -17.11
C VAL A 412 -4.77 -24.59 -18.63
N ASP A 413 -5.78 -24.06 -19.35
CA ASP A 413 -5.79 -24.02 -20.81
C ASP A 413 -4.69 -23.10 -21.38
N LEU A 414 -4.38 -22.00 -20.68
CA LEU A 414 -3.30 -21.08 -21.00
C LEU A 414 -1.91 -21.73 -20.81
N ASN A 415 -1.75 -22.62 -19.83
CA ASN A 415 -0.48 -23.24 -19.45
C ASN A 415 0.66 -22.19 -19.27
N PRO A 416 0.48 -21.18 -18.40
CA PRO A 416 1.39 -20.04 -18.28
C PRO A 416 2.71 -20.40 -17.58
N ASP A 417 3.69 -19.49 -17.64
CA ASP A 417 4.88 -19.53 -16.78
C ASP A 417 4.56 -18.96 -15.38
N ALA A 418 3.64 -18.00 -15.31
CA ALA A 418 3.27 -17.30 -14.10
C ALA A 418 1.75 -17.10 -14.00
N ILE A 419 1.22 -17.16 -12.77
CA ILE A 419 -0.16 -16.76 -12.44
C ILE A 419 -0.11 -15.69 -11.37
N VAL A 420 -0.78 -14.56 -11.61
CA VAL A 420 -1.00 -13.51 -10.61
C VAL A 420 -2.42 -13.64 -10.07
N VAL A 421 -2.58 -13.63 -8.75
CA VAL A 421 -3.88 -13.62 -8.08
C VAL A 421 -4.03 -12.29 -7.32
N ILE A 422 -4.90 -11.42 -7.82
CA ILE A 422 -5.25 -10.14 -7.19
C ILE A 422 -6.62 -10.32 -6.56
N GLY A 423 -6.65 -10.42 -5.23
CA GLY A 423 -7.83 -10.84 -4.47
C GLY A 423 -7.68 -10.58 -2.97
N PHE A 424 -8.72 -10.92 -2.20
CA PHE A 424 -8.68 -10.94 -0.73
C PHE A 424 -8.83 -12.39 -0.23
N GLU A 425 -9.69 -12.63 0.77
CA GLU A 425 -9.94 -13.95 1.38
C GLU A 425 -10.29 -15.03 0.35
N GLU A 426 -11.04 -14.67 -0.71
CA GLU A 426 -11.43 -15.62 -1.75
C GLU A 426 -10.24 -16.21 -2.54
N SER A 427 -9.07 -15.57 -2.47
CA SER A 427 -7.83 -16.05 -3.10
C SER A 427 -7.48 -17.47 -2.65
N ALA A 428 -7.77 -17.84 -1.39
CA ALA A 428 -7.52 -19.19 -0.88
C ALA A 428 -8.22 -20.26 -1.74
N ARG A 429 -9.50 -20.04 -2.07
CA ARG A 429 -10.29 -20.97 -2.90
C ARG A 429 -9.78 -21.06 -4.33
N ILE A 430 -9.28 -19.95 -4.88
CA ILE A 430 -8.67 -19.92 -6.22
C ILE A 430 -7.38 -20.75 -6.20
N ILE A 431 -6.50 -20.51 -5.23
CA ILE A 431 -5.21 -21.20 -5.10
C ILE A 431 -5.40 -22.69 -4.81
N GLU A 432 -6.35 -23.09 -3.97
CA GLU A 432 -6.74 -24.50 -3.81
C GLU A 432 -7.15 -25.15 -5.14
N GLY A 433 -7.94 -24.42 -5.94
CA GLY A 433 -8.31 -24.83 -7.29
C GLY A 433 -7.10 -25.04 -8.19
N LEU A 434 -6.15 -24.08 -8.21
CA LEU A 434 -4.90 -24.17 -8.96
C LEU A 434 -4.06 -25.37 -8.51
N ASN A 435 -3.86 -25.55 -7.20
CA ASN A 435 -3.15 -26.69 -6.60
C ASN A 435 -3.79 -28.03 -7.03
N SER A 436 -5.12 -28.13 -7.01
CA SER A 436 -5.82 -29.34 -7.42
C SER A 436 -5.63 -29.72 -8.89
N GLN A 437 -5.39 -28.72 -9.75
CA GLN A 437 -5.05 -28.89 -11.17
C GLN A 437 -3.54 -29.01 -11.41
N GLY A 438 -2.77 -29.05 -10.32
CA GLY A 438 -1.33 -29.00 -10.32
C GLY A 438 -0.79 -27.61 -10.53
N ILE A 439 -1.44 -26.63 -11.15
CA ILE A 439 -0.82 -25.35 -11.55
C ILE A 439 -0.67 -24.28 -10.45
N GLY A 440 -0.81 -24.65 -9.18
CA GLY A 440 -0.61 -23.75 -8.03
C GLY A 440 0.77 -23.87 -7.38
N PRO A 441 1.03 -23.14 -6.27
CA PRO A 441 2.33 -23.14 -5.60
C PRO A 441 2.72 -24.52 -5.06
N GLN A 442 1.74 -25.30 -4.64
CA GLN A 442 1.93 -26.62 -4.07
C GLN A 442 2.38 -27.62 -5.14
N ARG A 443 3.69 -27.87 -5.23
CA ARG A 443 4.26 -28.97 -6.01
C ARG A 443 5.46 -29.62 -5.35
#